data_AF-A0A0F3IP86-F1
#
_entry.id   AF-A0A0F3IP86-F1
#
_cell.length_a   1.000
_cell.length_b   1.000
_cell.length_c   1.000
_cell.angle_alpha   90.00
_cell.angle_beta   90.00
_cell.angle_gamma   90.00
#
_symmetry.space_group_name_H-M   'P 1'
#
loop_
_entity.id
_entity.type
_entity.pdbx_description
1 polymer ?
#
loop_
_entity_poly.entity_id
_entity_poly.type
_entity_poly.pdbx_seq_one_letter_code
_entity_poly.pdbx_strand_id
1 'polypeptide(L)'
;MLKNISVKVRLFLLTGLALLFMTGLAVLNLSALKQTNHSLETVYQDRTIPMAELALIKQLLFENRLNIVNSLIIPEETAENLASIDRNIARITEIWQEYIKTKLTDEEQKRVNKFEEDRKKWVAEGLKPALTMLKAGERDKLIPHVHDNIRPLFKQVAADIDALIELQQDVAKQEYEAAQNAF
;
A
#
# COMPACT_ATOMS: atom_id res chain seq x y z
N MET A 1 58.93 -24.18 -14.82
CA MET A 1 58.72 -23.87 -16.24
C MET A 1 58.68 -22.36 -16.58
N LEU A 2 58.69 -21.43 -15.63
CA LEU A 2 58.68 -19.98 -15.90
C LEU A 2 60.06 -19.30 -15.98
N LYS A 3 61.17 -20.06 -15.90
CA LYS A 3 62.53 -19.49 -15.79
C LYS A 3 63.09 -18.87 -17.09
N ASN A 4 62.47 -19.13 -18.25
CA ASN A 4 62.97 -18.71 -19.56
C ASN A 4 62.12 -17.60 -20.23
N ILE A 5 61.19 -16.98 -19.49
CA ILE A 5 60.31 -15.93 -20.03
C ILE A 5 60.96 -14.56 -19.83
N SER A 6 60.98 -13.72 -20.88
CA SER A 6 61.54 -12.37 -20.79
C SER A 6 60.75 -11.51 -19.80
N VAL A 7 61.43 -10.58 -19.11
CA VAL A 7 60.81 -9.70 -18.11
C VAL A 7 59.61 -8.94 -18.68
N LYS A 8 59.66 -8.54 -19.96
CA LYS A 8 58.56 -7.85 -20.65
C LYS A 8 57.30 -8.71 -20.77
N VAL A 9 57.45 -9.98 -21.14
CA VAL A 9 56.32 -10.92 -21.26
C VAL A 9 55.73 -11.22 -19.88
N ARG A 10 56.57 -11.35 -18.85
CA ARG A 10 56.11 -11.56 -17.47
C ARG A 10 55.30 -10.37 -16.95
N LEU A 11 55.75 -9.14 -17.25
CA LEU A 11 55.03 -7.91 -16.89
C LEU A 11 53.69 -7.84 -17.62
N PHE A 12 53.66 -8.11 -18.92
CA PHE A 12 52.43 -8.11 -19.72
C PHE A 12 51.40 -9.13 -19.22
N LEU A 13 51.84 -10.34 -18.88
CA LEU A 13 50.97 -11.39 -18.33
C LEU A 13 50.38 -10.99 -16.97
N LEU A 14 51.19 -10.40 -16.08
CA LEU A 14 50.71 -9.93 -14.76
C LEU A 14 49.71 -8.80 -14.91
N THR A 15 50.01 -7.80 -15.74
CA THR A 15 49.10 -6.68 -15.99
C THR A 15 47.81 -7.15 -16.68
N GLY A 16 47.91 -8.04 -17.66
CA GLY A 16 46.74 -8.62 -18.35
C GLY A 16 45.85 -9.43 -17.41
N LEU A 17 46.45 -10.23 -16.53
CA LEU A 17 45.70 -10.98 -15.51
C LEU A 17 45.04 -10.05 -14.49
N ALA A 18 45.73 -9.01 -14.03
CA ALA A 18 45.18 -8.02 -13.13
C ALA A 18 43.98 -7.28 -13.77
N LEU A 19 44.10 -6.86 -15.02
CA LEU A 19 43.00 -6.25 -15.77
C LEU A 19 41.81 -7.20 -15.91
N LEU A 20 42.06 -8.47 -16.23
CA LEU A 20 41.00 -9.48 -16.35
C LEU A 20 40.24 -9.66 -15.02
N PHE A 21 40.94 -9.72 -13.89
CA PHE A 21 40.30 -9.75 -12.57
C PHE A 21 39.50 -8.48 -12.28
N MET A 22 40.05 -7.30 -12.56
CA MET A 22 39.34 -6.03 -12.35
C MET A 22 38.08 -5.94 -13.19
N THR A 23 38.13 -6.35 -14.47
CA THR A 23 36.95 -6.38 -15.35
C THR A 23 35.92 -7.40 -14.86
N GLY A 24 36.36 -8.59 -14.44
CA GLY A 24 35.47 -9.61 -13.87
C GLY A 24 34.73 -9.09 -12.63
N LEU A 25 35.44 -8.48 -11.68
CA LEU A 25 34.85 -7.86 -10.51
C LEU A 25 33.92 -6.69 -10.87
N ALA A 26 34.29 -5.86 -11.86
CA ALA A 26 33.44 -4.76 -12.31
C ALA A 26 32.09 -5.25 -12.87
N VAL A 27 32.09 -6.32 -13.68
CA VAL A 27 30.86 -6.91 -14.24
C VAL A 27 29.97 -7.50 -13.14
N LEU A 28 30.57 -8.20 -12.16
CA LEU A 28 29.84 -8.74 -11.00
C LEU A 28 29.20 -7.61 -10.17
N ASN A 29 29.99 -6.58 -9.84
CA ASN A 29 29.52 -5.41 -9.09
C ASN A 29 28.39 -4.66 -9.81
N LEU A 30 28.50 -4.46 -11.13
CA LEU A 30 27.45 -3.79 -11.91
C LEU A 30 26.15 -4.60 -11.94
N SER A 31 26.23 -5.93 -11.98
CA SER A 31 25.06 -6.80 -11.94
C SER A 31 24.36 -6.74 -10.58
N ALA A 32 25.13 -6.79 -9.49
CA ALA A 32 24.61 -6.65 -8.12
C ALA A 32 23.96 -5.28 -7.87
N LEU A 33 24.59 -4.20 -8.35
CA LEU A 33 24.03 -2.84 -8.24
C LEU A 33 22.72 -2.69 -9.03
N LYS A 34 22.63 -3.27 -10.23
CA LYS A 34 21.38 -3.26 -11.01
C LYS A 34 20.25 -3.97 -10.28
N GLN A 35 20.52 -5.15 -9.70
CA GLN A 35 19.53 -5.89 -8.93
C GLN A 35 19.07 -5.10 -7.70
N THR A 36 20.00 -4.51 -6.97
CA THR A 36 19.70 -3.67 -5.79
C THR A 36 18.84 -2.47 -6.17
N ASN A 37 19.18 -1.78 -7.26
CA ASN A 37 18.42 -0.62 -7.72
C ASN A 37 16.99 -1.01 -8.12
N HIS A 38 16.81 -2.16 -8.77
CA HIS A 38 15.48 -2.67 -9.11
C HIS A 38 14.65 -3.03 -7.87
N SER A 39 15.24 -3.73 -6.90
CA SER A 39 14.56 -4.05 -5.63
C SER A 39 14.19 -2.79 -4.84
N LEU A 40 15.06 -1.76 -4.83
CA LEU A 40 14.74 -0.47 -4.22
C LEU A 40 13.59 0.24 -4.94
N GLU A 41 13.59 0.22 -6.27
CA GLU A 41 12.51 0.79 -7.07
C GLU A 41 11.18 0.10 -6.77
N THR A 42 11.14 -1.23 -6.70
CA THR A 42 9.94 -2.01 -6.34
C THR A 42 9.48 -1.74 -4.91
N VAL A 43 10.37 -1.75 -3.92
CA VAL A 43 10.01 -1.43 -2.53
C VAL A 43 9.43 -0.02 -2.41
N TYR A 44 9.94 0.95 -3.17
CA TYR A 44 9.44 2.31 -3.14
C TYR A 44 8.13 2.48 -3.94
N GLN A 45 8.16 2.20 -5.24
CA GLN A 45 7.05 2.45 -6.15
C GLN A 45 5.89 1.46 -5.95
N ASP A 46 6.19 0.17 -5.80
CA ASP A 46 5.17 -0.87 -5.80
C ASP A 46 4.67 -1.22 -4.39
N ARG A 47 5.34 -0.75 -3.33
CA ARG A 47 4.97 -1.09 -1.93
C ARG A 47 4.79 0.12 -1.03
N THR A 48 5.76 1.04 -0.99
CA THR A 48 5.70 2.19 -0.07
C THR A 48 4.61 3.18 -0.46
N ILE A 49 4.52 3.54 -1.74
CA ILE A 49 3.47 4.42 -2.24
C ILE A 49 2.06 3.79 -2.04
N PRO A 50 1.81 2.55 -2.49
CA PRO A 50 0.55 1.86 -2.21
C PRO A 50 0.19 1.75 -0.73
N MET A 51 1.16 1.49 0.14
CA MET A 51 0.92 1.45 1.59
C MET A 51 0.45 2.81 2.14
N ALA A 52 1.01 3.92 1.65
CA ALA A 52 0.55 5.26 2.02
C ALA A 52 -0.86 5.56 1.52
N GLU A 53 -1.21 5.11 0.32
CA GLU A 53 -2.57 5.22 -0.24
C GLU A 53 -3.58 4.44 0.61
N LEU A 54 -3.27 3.19 0.96
CA LEU A 54 -4.11 2.35 1.82
C LEU A 54 -4.27 2.94 3.23
N ALA A 55 -3.19 3.51 3.80
CA ALA A 55 -3.24 4.19 5.09
C ALA A 55 -4.14 5.43 5.05
N LEU A 56 -4.09 6.21 3.97
CA LEU A 56 -4.99 7.34 3.78
C LEU A 56 -6.44 6.90 3.63
N ILE A 57 -6.70 5.82 2.89
CA ILE A 57 -8.03 5.20 2.82
C ILE A 57 -8.51 4.85 4.23
N LYS A 58 -7.69 4.13 5.02
CA LYS A 58 -8.02 3.77 6.39
C LYS A 58 -8.40 5.00 7.22
N GLN A 59 -7.59 6.06 7.19
CA GLN A 59 -7.90 7.32 7.88
C GLN A 59 -9.28 7.86 7.51
N LEU A 60 -9.58 7.97 6.20
CA LEU A 60 -10.85 8.51 5.71
C LEU A 60 -12.06 7.62 6.10
N LEU A 61 -11.88 6.30 6.16
CA LEU A 61 -12.92 5.38 6.67
C LEU A 61 -13.23 5.69 8.15
N PHE A 62 -12.21 5.88 8.98
CA PHE A 62 -12.38 6.24 10.39
C PHE A 62 -13.02 7.61 10.56
N GLU A 63 -12.59 8.61 9.79
CA GLU A 63 -13.17 9.96 9.81
C GLU A 63 -14.67 9.93 9.47
N ASN A 64 -15.09 9.15 8.46
CA ASN A 64 -16.52 9.03 8.14
C ASN A 64 -17.35 8.52 9.31
N ARG A 65 -16.84 7.50 10.02
CA ARG A 65 -17.50 6.98 11.21
C ARG A 65 -17.52 8.00 12.34
N LEU A 66 -16.44 8.76 12.52
CA LEU A 66 -16.35 9.81 13.54
C LEU A 66 -17.32 10.95 13.24
N ASN A 67 -17.42 11.40 11.99
CA ASN A 67 -18.34 12.45 11.56
C ASN A 67 -19.81 12.10 11.87
N ILE A 68 -20.21 10.83 11.70
CA ILE A 68 -21.56 10.37 12.08
C ILE A 68 -21.78 10.51 13.59
N VAL A 69 -20.79 10.11 14.40
CA VAL A 69 -20.86 10.21 15.86
C VAL A 69 -20.84 11.67 16.32
N ASN A 70 -20.02 12.52 15.71
CA ASN A 70 -19.96 13.95 16.00
C ASN A 70 -21.28 14.63 15.66
N SER A 71 -21.95 14.30 14.56
CA SER A 71 -23.29 14.81 14.25
C SER A 71 -24.36 14.41 15.27
N LEU A 72 -24.16 13.29 15.98
CA LEU A 72 -24.99 12.98 17.15
C LEU A 72 -24.62 13.91 18.31
N ILE A 73 -23.36 14.08 18.66
CA ILE A 73 -22.98 14.81 19.89
C ILE A 73 -23.09 16.34 19.72
N ILE A 74 -22.77 16.86 18.55
CA ILE A 74 -22.60 18.28 18.20
C ILE A 74 -23.47 18.58 16.95
N PRO A 75 -24.77 18.86 17.13
CA PRO A 75 -25.69 19.07 16.01
C PRO A 75 -25.28 20.20 15.06
N GLU A 76 -24.60 21.23 15.57
CA GLU A 76 -24.14 22.40 14.81
C GLU A 76 -23.16 22.04 13.69
N GLU A 77 -22.38 20.96 13.88
CA GLU A 77 -21.40 20.47 12.90
C GLU A 77 -22.02 19.53 11.85
N THR A 78 -23.30 19.19 11.95
CA THR A 78 -23.93 18.16 11.11
C THR A 78 -23.80 18.46 9.62
N ALA A 79 -24.00 19.71 9.20
CA ALA A 79 -23.89 20.07 7.79
C ALA A 79 -22.47 19.86 7.24
N GLU A 80 -21.45 20.23 8.01
CA GLU A 80 -20.05 20.07 7.64
C GLU A 80 -19.64 18.58 7.63
N ASN A 81 -20.05 17.83 8.66
CA ASN A 81 -19.80 16.40 8.78
C ASN A 81 -20.42 15.61 7.63
N LEU A 82 -21.65 15.93 7.21
CA LEU A 82 -22.29 15.33 6.03
C LEU A 82 -21.49 15.60 4.75
N ALA A 83 -21.09 16.85 4.53
CA ALA A 83 -20.29 17.21 3.37
C ALA A 83 -18.90 16.54 3.37
N SER A 84 -18.29 16.39 4.55
CA SER A 84 -17.03 15.69 4.75
C SER A 84 -17.16 14.20 4.40
N ILE A 85 -18.24 13.53 4.83
CA ILE A 85 -18.49 12.13 4.48
C ILE A 85 -18.61 11.93 2.96
N ASP A 86 -19.37 12.79 2.28
CA ASP A 86 -19.53 12.71 0.82
C ASP A 86 -18.18 12.91 0.09
N ARG A 87 -17.37 13.90 0.52
CA ARG A 87 -16.02 14.12 -0.01
C ARG A 87 -15.10 12.93 0.23
N ASN A 88 -15.13 12.36 1.42
CA ASN A 88 -14.28 11.22 1.79
C ASN A 88 -14.67 9.96 0.99
N ILE A 89 -15.96 9.72 0.74
CA ILE A 89 -16.42 8.61 -0.13
C ILE A 89 -15.84 8.78 -1.54
N ALA A 90 -15.90 9.98 -2.12
CA ALA A 90 -15.32 10.26 -3.42
C ALA A 90 -13.80 10.07 -3.42
N ARG A 91 -13.11 10.67 -2.44
CA ARG A 91 -11.65 10.63 -2.33
C ARG A 91 -11.11 9.21 -2.15
N ILE A 92 -11.75 8.39 -1.31
CA ILE A 92 -11.39 6.98 -1.17
C ILE A 92 -11.56 6.26 -2.51
N THR A 93 -12.61 6.55 -3.27
CA THR A 93 -12.84 5.93 -4.58
C THR A 93 -11.71 6.29 -5.55
N GLU A 94 -11.29 7.55 -5.60
CA GLU A 94 -10.16 7.99 -6.44
C GLU A 94 -8.87 7.26 -6.07
N ILE A 95 -8.48 7.29 -4.79
CA ILE A 95 -7.24 6.64 -4.31
C ILE A 95 -7.29 5.14 -4.60
N TRP A 96 -8.44 4.51 -4.36
CA TRP A 96 -8.63 3.08 -4.62
C TRP A 96 -8.44 2.73 -6.10
N GLN A 97 -8.95 3.57 -7.01
CA GLN A 97 -8.79 3.36 -8.45
C GLN A 97 -7.34 3.51 -8.91
N GLU A 98 -6.53 4.35 -8.27
CA GLU A 98 -5.09 4.40 -8.55
C GLU A 98 -4.37 3.17 -8.00
N TYR A 99 -4.66 2.77 -6.76
CA TYR A 99 -4.07 1.59 -6.13
C TYR A 99 -4.25 0.31 -6.97
N ILE A 100 -5.46 0.06 -7.49
CA ILE A 100 -5.74 -1.18 -8.26
C ILE A 100 -5.20 -1.17 -9.70
N LYS A 101 -4.72 -0.02 -10.21
CA LYS A 101 -4.04 0.02 -11.52
C LYS A 101 -2.60 -0.49 -11.45
N THR A 102 -2.07 -0.63 -10.24
CA THR A 102 -0.72 -1.17 -10.02
C THR A 102 -0.67 -2.67 -10.34
N LYS A 103 0.54 -3.23 -10.37
CA LYS A 103 0.71 -4.66 -10.62
C LYS A 103 0.42 -5.46 -9.35
N LEU A 104 -0.81 -5.97 -9.26
CA LEU A 104 -1.26 -6.79 -8.14
C LEU A 104 -0.81 -8.25 -8.28
N THR A 105 -0.48 -8.87 -7.15
CA THR A 105 -0.31 -10.34 -7.09
C THR A 105 -1.67 -11.04 -7.03
N ASP A 106 -1.73 -12.35 -7.28
CA ASP A 106 -2.99 -13.10 -7.20
C ASP A 106 -3.63 -13.06 -5.79
N GLU A 107 -2.80 -13.10 -4.74
CA GLU A 107 -3.26 -12.98 -3.35
C GLU A 107 -3.73 -11.56 -3.03
N GLU A 108 -3.05 -10.56 -3.57
CA GLU A 108 -3.45 -9.16 -3.45
C GLU A 108 -4.80 -8.92 -4.13
N GLN A 109 -5.00 -9.45 -5.34
CA GLN A 109 -6.24 -9.32 -6.09
C GLN A 109 -7.45 -9.88 -5.32
N LYS A 110 -7.27 -11.01 -4.61
CA LYS A 110 -8.33 -11.58 -3.76
C LYS A 110 -8.73 -10.62 -2.64
N ARG A 111 -7.75 -10.00 -1.97
CA ARG A 111 -7.98 -9.04 -0.88
C ARG A 111 -8.59 -7.73 -1.40
N VAL A 112 -8.14 -7.27 -2.57
CA VAL A 112 -8.72 -6.13 -3.29
C VAL A 112 -10.21 -6.35 -3.56
N ASN A 113 -10.58 -7.49 -4.13
CA ASN A 113 -11.98 -7.79 -4.43
C ASN A 113 -12.84 -7.82 -3.17
N LYS A 114 -12.31 -8.40 -2.07
CA LYS A 114 -12.99 -8.46 -0.78
C LYS A 114 -13.21 -7.05 -0.20
N PHE A 115 -12.17 -6.23 -0.15
CA PHE A 115 -12.28 -4.85 0.32
C PHE A 115 -13.32 -4.07 -0.50
N GLU A 116 -13.31 -4.22 -1.82
CA GLU A 116 -14.25 -3.53 -2.70
C GLU A 116 -15.71 -3.92 -2.40
N GLU A 117 -15.97 -5.22 -2.20
CA GLU A 117 -17.29 -5.73 -1.83
C GLU A 117 -17.75 -5.17 -0.47
N ASP A 118 -16.91 -5.29 0.56
CA ASP A 118 -17.27 -4.89 1.93
C ASP A 118 -17.36 -3.37 2.07
N ARG A 119 -16.51 -2.61 1.36
CA ARG A 119 -16.64 -1.16 1.25
C ARG A 119 -17.95 -0.77 0.57
N LYS A 120 -18.32 -1.43 -0.54
CA LYS A 120 -19.56 -1.14 -1.25
C LYS A 120 -20.77 -1.36 -0.34
N LYS A 121 -20.80 -2.47 0.41
CA LYS A 121 -21.83 -2.74 1.43
C LYS A 121 -21.83 -1.67 2.53
N TRP A 122 -20.68 -1.33 3.09
CA TRP A 122 -20.58 -0.30 4.13
C TRP A 122 -21.08 1.07 3.67
N VAL A 123 -20.80 1.48 2.43
CA VAL A 123 -21.33 2.73 1.87
C VAL A 123 -22.83 2.65 1.63
N ALA A 124 -23.31 1.57 1.00
CA ALA A 124 -24.70 1.44 0.57
C ALA A 124 -25.67 1.19 1.74
N GLU A 125 -25.29 0.35 2.68
CA GLU A 125 -26.12 -0.12 3.80
C GLU A 125 -25.79 0.59 5.11
N GLY A 126 -24.56 1.10 5.27
CA GLY A 126 -24.13 1.83 6.47
C GLY A 126 -24.25 3.34 6.30
N LEU A 127 -23.37 3.94 5.49
CA LEU A 127 -23.22 5.39 5.41
C LEU A 127 -24.44 6.09 4.79
N LYS A 128 -24.90 5.67 3.60
CA LYS A 128 -25.99 6.35 2.89
C LYS A 128 -27.28 6.44 3.71
N PRO A 129 -27.78 5.38 4.36
CA PRO A 129 -28.96 5.48 5.22
C PRO A 129 -28.73 6.41 6.42
N ALA A 130 -27.54 6.40 7.01
CA ALA A 130 -27.21 7.30 8.11
C ALA A 130 -27.21 8.78 7.69
N LEU A 131 -26.70 9.10 6.49
CA LEU A 131 -26.77 10.45 5.93
C LEU A 131 -28.22 10.90 5.77
N THR A 132 -29.12 10.01 5.32
CA THR A 132 -30.55 10.30 5.20
C THR A 132 -31.19 10.57 6.57
N MET A 133 -30.91 9.73 7.57
CA MET A 133 -31.43 9.90 8.94
C MET A 133 -30.94 11.19 9.58
N LEU A 134 -29.65 11.52 9.40
CA LEU A 134 -29.06 12.78 9.88
C LEU A 134 -29.74 14.00 9.25
N LYS A 135 -29.96 14.00 7.93
CA LYS A 135 -30.65 15.08 7.20
C LYS A 135 -32.11 15.24 7.64
N ALA A 136 -32.76 14.13 7.99
CA ALA A 136 -34.15 14.13 8.48
C ALA A 136 -34.28 14.38 9.98
N GLY A 137 -33.17 14.53 10.73
CA GLY A 137 -33.19 14.71 12.18
C GLY A 137 -33.64 13.45 12.96
N GLU A 138 -33.64 12.27 12.34
CA GLU A 138 -34.17 11.02 12.88
C GLU A 138 -33.17 10.32 13.81
N ARG A 139 -32.80 10.99 14.91
CA ARG A 139 -31.76 10.52 15.86
C ARG A 139 -32.10 9.16 16.48
N ASP A 140 -33.36 8.93 16.81
CA ASP A 140 -33.83 7.67 17.41
C ASP A 140 -33.68 6.47 16.47
N LYS A 141 -33.67 6.70 15.14
CA LYS A 141 -33.39 5.66 14.14
C LYS A 141 -31.90 5.53 13.85
N LEU A 142 -31.16 6.63 13.94
CA LEU A 142 -29.73 6.64 13.66
C LEU A 142 -28.91 5.84 14.69
N ILE A 143 -29.23 5.94 15.98
CA ILE A 143 -28.51 5.22 17.03
C ILE A 143 -28.50 3.70 16.82
N PRO A 144 -29.66 3.01 16.65
CA PRO A 144 -29.66 1.58 16.36
C PRO A 144 -28.99 1.27 15.02
N HIS A 145 -29.17 2.10 13.99
CA HIS A 145 -28.47 1.92 12.71
C HIS A 145 -26.93 1.98 12.83
N VAL A 146 -26.41 2.86 13.69
CA VAL A 146 -24.97 2.92 13.99
C VAL A 146 -24.51 1.61 14.64
N HIS A 147 -25.29 1.08 15.58
CA HIS A 147 -24.97 -0.14 16.30
C HIS A 147 -25.02 -1.39 15.41
N ASP A 148 -26.09 -1.53 14.64
CA ASP A 148 -26.43 -2.77 13.94
C ASP A 148 -25.81 -2.85 12.54
N ASN A 149 -25.62 -1.70 11.87
CA ASN A 149 -25.15 -1.67 10.48
C ASN A 149 -23.77 -1.02 10.36
N ILE A 150 -23.58 0.21 10.84
CA ILE A 150 -22.32 0.93 10.62
C ILE A 150 -21.16 0.24 11.33
N ARG A 151 -21.27 -0.10 12.62
CA ARG A 151 -20.15 -0.69 13.38
C ARG A 151 -19.72 -2.05 12.84
N PRO A 152 -20.61 -3.02 12.57
CA PRO A 152 -20.20 -4.33 12.06
C PRO A 152 -19.60 -4.25 10.66
N LEU A 153 -20.23 -3.51 9.74
CA LEU A 153 -19.71 -3.31 8.38
C LEU A 153 -18.37 -2.54 8.38
N PHE A 154 -18.24 -1.53 9.25
CA PHE A 154 -16.96 -0.84 9.43
C PHE A 154 -15.85 -1.78 9.90
N LYS A 155 -16.15 -2.69 10.83
CA LYS A 155 -15.15 -3.67 11.32
C LYS A 155 -14.64 -4.56 10.19
N GLN A 156 -15.51 -4.96 9.26
CA GLN A 156 -15.14 -5.76 8.09
C GLN A 156 -14.22 -4.98 7.15
N VAL A 157 -14.64 -3.80 6.68
CA VAL A 157 -13.84 -2.99 5.74
C VAL A 157 -12.52 -2.50 6.38
N ALA A 158 -12.50 -2.23 7.68
CA ALA A 158 -11.28 -1.88 8.41
C ALA A 158 -10.30 -3.06 8.51
N ALA A 159 -10.80 -4.28 8.73
CA ALA A 159 -9.96 -5.48 8.71
C ALA A 159 -9.39 -5.75 7.31
N ASP A 160 -10.17 -5.48 6.26
CA ASP A 160 -9.73 -5.68 4.89
C ASP A 160 -8.62 -4.71 4.48
N ILE A 161 -8.73 -3.42 4.85
CA ILE A 161 -7.66 -2.45 4.55
C ILE A 161 -6.39 -2.75 5.37
N ASP A 162 -6.53 -3.24 6.60
CA ASP A 162 -5.39 -3.67 7.42
C ASP A 162 -4.70 -4.89 6.80
N ALA A 163 -5.47 -5.85 6.33
CA ALA A 163 -4.98 -7.02 5.61
C ALA A 163 -4.25 -6.69 4.31
N LEU A 164 -4.59 -5.57 3.64
CA LEU A 164 -3.87 -5.08 2.46
C LEU A 164 -2.57 -4.37 2.86
N ILE A 165 -2.58 -3.57 3.92
CA ILE A 165 -1.38 -2.89 4.45
C ILE A 165 -0.34 -3.93 4.90
N GLU A 166 -0.76 -4.95 5.66
CA GLU A 166 0.11 -6.05 6.10
C GLU A 166 0.73 -6.77 4.89
N LEU A 167 -0.05 -7.02 3.83
CA LEU A 167 0.47 -7.63 2.61
C LEU A 167 1.56 -6.76 1.96
N GLN A 168 1.40 -5.45 1.89
CA GLN A 168 2.46 -4.57 1.34
C GLN A 168 3.74 -4.66 2.17
N GLN A 169 3.63 -4.75 3.50
CA GLN A 169 4.77 -4.90 4.40
C GLN A 169 5.48 -6.23 4.19
N ASP A 170 4.73 -7.33 4.09
CA ASP A 170 5.28 -8.67 3.87
C ASP A 170 6.01 -8.77 2.53
N VAL A 171 5.42 -8.24 1.46
CA VAL A 171 6.06 -8.27 0.13
C VAL A 171 7.28 -7.35 0.10
N ALA A 172 7.22 -6.16 0.69
CA ALA A 172 8.39 -5.27 0.80
C ALA A 172 9.55 -5.95 1.55
N LYS A 173 9.25 -6.69 2.62
CA LYS A 173 10.25 -7.47 3.36
C LYS A 173 10.87 -8.57 2.49
N GLN A 174 10.06 -9.30 1.73
CA GLN A 174 10.55 -10.34 0.82
C GLN A 174 11.50 -9.77 -0.26
N GLU A 175 11.14 -8.63 -0.86
CA GLU A 175 11.99 -7.93 -1.84
C GLU A 175 13.31 -7.48 -1.23
N TYR A 176 13.28 -6.97 0.00
CA TYR A 176 14.47 -6.57 0.74
C TYR A 176 15.39 -7.78 1.05
N GLU A 177 14.83 -8.88 1.56
CA GLU A 177 15.60 -10.10 1.88
C GLU A 177 16.18 -10.74 0.60
N ALA A 178 15.43 -10.73 -0.50
CA ALA A 178 15.90 -11.19 -1.81
C ALA A 178 17.08 -10.35 -2.32
N ALA A 179 17.03 -9.03 -2.17
CA ALA A 179 18.14 -8.14 -2.51
C ALA A 179 19.38 -8.42 -1.65
N GLN A 180 19.21 -8.70 -0.36
CA GLN A 180 20.31 -8.98 0.56
C GLN A 180 21.00 -10.33 0.29
N ASN A 181 20.25 -11.34 -0.16
CA ASN A 181 20.78 -12.66 -0.52
C ASN A 181 21.41 -12.72 -1.93
N ALA A 182 21.24 -11.67 -2.73
CA ALA A 182 21.87 -11.54 -4.05
C ALA A 182 23.33 -11.03 -3.97
N PHE A 183 23.80 -10.66 -2.78
CA PHE A 183 25.18 -10.31 -2.45
C PHE A 183 25.92 -11.48 -1.82
#